data_AF-F8AI42-F1
#
_entry.id   AF-F8AI42-F1
#
_cell.length_a   1.000
_cell.length_b   1.000
_cell.length_c   1.000
_cell.angle_alpha   90.00
_cell.angle_beta   90.00
_cell.angle_gamma   90.00
#
_symmetry.space_group_name_H-M   'P 1'
#
loop_
_entity.id
_entity.type
_entity.pdbx_description
1 polymer ?
#
loop_
_entity_poly.entity_id
_entity_poly.type
_entity_poly.pdbx_seq_one_letter_code
_entity_poly.pdbx_strand_id
1 'polypeptide(L)'
;MRGRLMIALLLLLLASGCIGPTTSPTITRTTRPMKVIFNETHTFGSRFSIRVNLTEEAVVSVKLEMPEGAVLKYLGVIRAEDARTWILNDEGVQYVARKNSVTAGTYNFTLGSGKYYIVFGPPEAPLEDVVLGEGTVELLPSNRTVITFNASQYILLKNLQLKLIIQGNVSFQLLDSYQHGKWERGQHFVPVTEKKNAESGIYRISRDLPGTVYYLIINNDSSEEKAVVEYELRASAVRPFKGRIVVSLG
;
A
#
# COMPACT_ATOMS: atom_id res chain seq x y z
N MET A 1 89.85 4.39 14.06
CA MET A 1 90.88 4.56 13.01
C MET A 1 90.29 4.11 11.69
N ARG A 2 90.47 4.92 10.63
CA ARG A 2 90.65 4.58 9.19
C ARG A 2 90.11 3.20 8.75
N GLY A 3 89.26 3.04 7.75
CA GLY A 3 88.85 3.89 6.63
C GLY A 3 88.39 3.01 5.46
N ARG A 4 87.76 3.65 4.45
CA ARG A 4 87.75 3.35 3.00
C ARG A 4 87.35 1.91 2.55
N LEU A 5 86.22 1.73 1.87
CA LEU A 5 85.94 2.01 0.43
C LEU A 5 86.63 1.03 -0.55
N MET A 6 85.83 0.17 -1.22
CA MET A 6 85.89 -0.27 -2.64
C MET A 6 85.03 -1.55 -2.78
N ILE A 7 83.80 -1.47 -3.29
CA ILE A 7 83.40 -1.61 -4.71
C ILE A 7 84.01 -2.85 -5.39
N ALA A 8 83.17 -3.84 -5.61
CA ALA A 8 83.17 -4.63 -6.83
C ALA A 8 81.71 -4.96 -7.20
N LEU A 9 81.24 -4.26 -8.22
CA LEU A 9 80.01 -4.52 -8.96
C LEU A 9 80.34 -5.56 -10.02
N LEU A 10 79.59 -6.67 -10.13
CA LEU A 10 79.43 -7.34 -11.42
C LEU A 10 78.05 -8.00 -11.52
N LEU A 11 77.38 -7.62 -12.61
CA LEU A 11 76.03 -7.95 -13.00
C LEU A 11 75.93 -9.30 -13.73
N LEU A 12 74.72 -9.88 -13.60
CA LEU A 12 73.95 -10.66 -14.59
C LEU A 12 74.55 -11.96 -15.12
N LEU A 13 73.80 -13.05 -14.92
CA LEU A 13 73.09 -13.68 -16.04
C LEU A 13 71.92 -14.54 -15.55
N LEU A 14 70.78 -14.29 -16.21
CA LEU A 14 69.49 -14.93 -16.05
C LEU A 14 69.54 -16.41 -16.42
N ALA A 15 68.87 -17.24 -15.63
CA ALA A 15 68.28 -18.48 -16.12
C ALA A 15 66.85 -18.58 -15.56
N SER A 16 65.92 -18.31 -16.46
CA SER A 16 64.47 -18.43 -16.36
C SER A 16 64.05 -19.83 -15.90
N GLY A 17 63.41 -19.90 -14.73
CA GLY A 17 62.60 -21.04 -14.28
C GLY A 17 61.15 -20.60 -14.15
N CYS A 18 60.27 -21.29 -14.86
CA CYS A 18 58.85 -20.96 -15.09
C CYS A 18 58.08 -20.55 -13.83
N ILE A 19 57.61 -19.29 -13.79
CA ILE A 19 56.43 -18.92 -12.99
C ILE A 19 55.23 -19.30 -13.85
N GLY A 20 54.64 -20.46 -13.57
CA GLY A 20 53.34 -20.82 -14.12
C GLY A 20 52.31 -19.77 -13.67
N PRO A 21 51.41 -19.29 -14.54
CA PRO A 21 50.31 -18.45 -14.09
C PRO A 21 49.47 -19.27 -13.12
N THR A 22 49.37 -18.81 -11.87
CA THR A 22 48.36 -19.29 -10.93
C THR A 22 47.02 -18.90 -11.52
N THR A 23 46.40 -19.80 -12.27
CA THR A 23 45.00 -19.68 -12.66
C THR A 23 44.20 -19.73 -11.38
N SER A 24 43.81 -18.56 -10.87
CA SER A 24 42.68 -18.46 -9.94
C SER A 24 41.53 -19.26 -10.57
N PRO A 25 40.87 -20.18 -9.85
CA PRO A 25 39.68 -20.80 -10.37
C PRO A 25 38.68 -19.68 -10.61
N THR A 26 38.43 -19.37 -11.88
CA THR A 26 37.22 -18.65 -12.27
C THR A 26 36.09 -19.56 -11.84
N ILE A 27 35.47 -19.23 -10.70
CA ILE A 27 34.18 -19.81 -10.34
C ILE A 27 33.22 -19.33 -11.42
N THR A 28 33.06 -20.12 -12.47
CA THR A 28 31.98 -19.97 -13.41
C THR A 28 30.72 -20.26 -12.61
N ARG A 29 30.14 -19.23 -11.99
CA ARG A 29 28.76 -19.28 -11.53
C ARG A 29 27.95 -19.53 -12.79
N THR A 30 27.56 -20.79 -13.00
CA THR A 30 26.59 -21.16 -14.02
C THR A 30 25.30 -20.45 -13.64
N THR A 31 25.10 -19.23 -14.13
CA THR A 31 23.83 -18.54 -14.02
C THR A 31 22.84 -19.36 -14.80
N ARG A 32 22.01 -20.13 -14.10
CA ARG A 32 20.87 -20.79 -14.75
C ARG A 32 20.04 -19.71 -15.43
N PRO A 33 19.57 -19.93 -16.66
CA PRO A 33 18.74 -18.96 -17.34
C PRO A 33 17.47 -18.75 -16.52
N MET A 34 17.11 -17.49 -16.26
CA MET A 34 15.89 -17.16 -15.55
C MET A 34 14.67 -17.69 -16.31
N LYS A 35 13.91 -18.59 -15.69
CA LYS A 35 12.65 -19.11 -16.22
C LYS A 35 11.49 -18.26 -15.72
N VAL A 36 10.78 -17.58 -16.62
CA VAL A 36 9.55 -16.86 -16.29
C VAL A 36 8.44 -17.86 -15.92
N ILE A 37 7.85 -17.70 -14.74
CA ILE A 37 6.75 -18.53 -14.23
C ILE A 37 5.43 -17.76 -14.09
N PHE A 38 5.48 -16.44 -14.11
CA PHE A 38 4.31 -15.56 -14.11
C PHE A 38 4.63 -14.29 -14.89
N ASN A 39 3.73 -13.85 -15.77
CA ASN A 39 3.90 -12.62 -16.56
C ASN A 39 2.54 -12.07 -16.98
N GLU A 40 1.93 -11.25 -16.11
CA GLU A 40 0.59 -10.72 -16.34
C GLU A 40 0.48 -9.25 -15.93
N THR A 41 -0.45 -8.56 -16.57
CA THR A 41 -0.94 -7.26 -16.10
C THR A 41 -2.03 -7.50 -15.06
N HIS A 42 -1.88 -6.92 -13.89
CA HIS A 42 -2.80 -7.08 -12.77
C HIS A 42 -3.36 -5.71 -12.33
N THR A 43 -4.61 -5.70 -11.86
CA THR A 43 -5.20 -4.54 -11.19
C THR A 43 -4.97 -4.67 -9.70
N PHE A 44 -4.06 -3.87 -9.15
CA PHE A 44 -3.84 -3.78 -7.71
C PHE A 44 -4.99 -2.99 -7.07
N GLY A 45 -6.03 -3.70 -6.64
CA GLY A 45 -7.16 -3.15 -5.88
C GLY A 45 -7.28 -3.71 -4.47
N SER A 46 -6.60 -4.83 -4.20
CA SER A 46 -6.66 -5.58 -2.96
C SER A 46 -5.40 -6.42 -2.81
N ARG A 47 -5.35 -7.27 -1.77
CA ARG A 47 -4.27 -8.25 -1.59
C ARG A 47 -4.29 -9.27 -2.72
N PHE A 48 -3.11 -9.65 -3.18
CA PHE A 48 -2.93 -10.63 -4.26
C PHE A 48 -1.76 -11.57 -3.94
N SER A 49 -1.77 -12.80 -4.48
CA SER A 49 -0.68 -13.74 -4.27
C SER A 49 -0.40 -14.64 -5.47
N ILE A 50 0.86 -15.03 -5.65
CA ILE A 50 1.32 -15.97 -6.68
C ILE A 50 1.97 -17.16 -5.98
N ARG A 51 1.53 -18.37 -6.31
CA ARG A 51 2.11 -19.60 -5.78
C ARG A 51 3.43 -19.93 -6.49
N VAL A 52 4.44 -20.30 -5.71
CA VAL A 52 5.72 -20.78 -6.21
C VAL A 52 6.08 -22.09 -5.51
N ASN A 53 6.41 -23.12 -6.27
CA ASN A 53 6.89 -24.40 -5.75
C ASN A 53 8.33 -24.61 -6.22
N LEU A 54 9.25 -24.82 -5.27
CA LEU A 54 10.67 -24.98 -5.52
C LEU A 54 11.11 -26.39 -5.11
N THR A 55 11.79 -27.08 -6.02
CA THR A 55 12.36 -28.42 -5.77
C THR A 55 13.77 -28.36 -5.19
N GLU A 56 14.43 -27.21 -5.32
CA GLU A 56 15.79 -26.93 -4.86
C GLU A 56 15.91 -25.43 -4.52
N GLU A 57 17.06 -25.00 -4.01
CA GLU A 57 17.32 -23.57 -3.77
C GLU A 57 17.32 -22.80 -5.09
N ALA A 58 16.58 -21.68 -5.14
CA ALA A 58 16.47 -20.84 -6.32
C ALA A 58 16.38 -19.36 -5.94
N VAL A 59 16.79 -18.50 -6.87
CA VAL A 59 16.53 -17.06 -6.79
C VAL A 59 15.19 -16.76 -7.45
N VAL A 60 14.23 -16.32 -6.65
CA VAL A 60 12.94 -15.83 -7.12
C VAL A 60 13.07 -14.33 -7.38
N SER A 61 12.98 -13.93 -8.66
CA SER A 61 13.00 -12.55 -9.10
C SER A 61 11.58 -12.07 -9.41
N VAL A 62 11.17 -10.97 -8.79
CA VAL A 62 9.87 -10.31 -8.99
C VAL A 62 10.13 -8.93 -9.56
N LYS A 63 9.84 -8.74 -10.85
CA LYS A 63 9.84 -7.44 -11.51
C LYS A 63 8.44 -6.84 -11.46
N LEU A 64 8.35 -5.62 -10.94
CA LEU A 64 7.14 -4.82 -10.87
C LEU A 64 7.29 -3.61 -11.80
N GLU A 65 6.39 -3.52 -12.78
CA GLU A 65 6.23 -2.35 -13.64
C GLU A 65 4.92 -1.67 -13.26
N MET A 66 5.01 -0.55 -12.54
CA MET A 66 3.85 0.16 -11.99
C MET A 66 3.88 1.62 -12.45
N PRO A 67 2.74 2.32 -12.46
CA PRO A 67 2.69 3.75 -12.74
C PRO A 67 3.62 4.53 -11.82
N GLU A 68 4.11 5.67 -12.29
CA GLU A 68 4.94 6.56 -11.48
C GLU A 68 4.20 6.99 -10.19
N GLY A 69 4.91 7.00 -9.06
CA GLY A 69 4.33 7.32 -7.75
C GLY A 69 3.42 6.25 -7.14
N ALA A 70 3.14 5.15 -7.86
CA ALA A 70 2.37 4.03 -7.31
C ALA A 70 3.20 3.23 -6.30
N VAL A 71 2.58 2.93 -5.16
CA VAL A 71 3.23 2.19 -4.07
C VAL A 71 2.28 1.11 -3.56
N LEU A 72 2.80 -0.11 -3.40
CA LEU A 72 2.13 -1.18 -2.68
C LEU A 72 2.57 -1.18 -1.22
N LYS A 73 1.64 -1.45 -0.30
CA LYS A 73 1.93 -1.53 1.14
C LYS A 73 3.08 -2.49 1.44
N TYR A 74 3.14 -3.63 0.74
CA TYR A 74 4.26 -4.54 0.84
C TYR A 74 4.37 -5.50 -0.36
N LEU A 75 5.56 -6.10 -0.48
CA LEU A 75 5.85 -7.33 -1.21
C LEU A 75 6.48 -8.29 -0.22
N GLY A 76 5.95 -9.51 -0.12
CA GLY A 76 6.45 -10.50 0.81
C GLY A 76 6.50 -11.91 0.22
N VAL A 77 7.17 -12.78 0.95
CA VAL A 77 7.18 -14.22 0.72
C VAL A 77 6.75 -14.90 2.01
N ILE A 78 5.77 -15.79 1.90
CA ILE A 78 5.26 -16.60 3.02
C ILE A 78 5.33 -18.07 2.63
N ARG A 79 5.39 -18.96 3.62
CA ARG A 79 5.24 -20.40 3.36
C ARG A 79 3.78 -20.72 3.06
N ALA A 80 3.55 -21.84 2.38
CA ALA A 80 2.21 -22.26 2.03
C ALA A 80 1.31 -22.50 3.25
N GLU A 81 1.87 -22.96 4.39
CA GLU A 81 1.12 -23.12 5.64
C GLU A 81 0.55 -21.80 6.21
N ASP A 82 1.19 -20.67 5.94
CA ASP A 82 0.79 -19.36 6.47
C ASP A 82 -0.30 -18.66 5.65
N ALA A 83 -0.67 -19.21 4.49
CA ALA A 83 -1.59 -18.57 3.54
C ALA A 83 -2.96 -18.26 4.16
N ARG A 84 -3.48 -19.15 5.03
CA ARG A 84 -4.77 -18.92 5.70
C ARG A 84 -4.69 -17.75 6.68
N THR A 85 -3.62 -17.67 7.45
CA THR A 85 -3.39 -16.54 8.37
C THR A 85 -3.30 -15.24 7.59
N TRP A 86 -2.58 -15.23 6.46
CA TRP A 86 -2.42 -14.03 5.63
C TRP A 86 -3.72 -13.50 5.02
N ILE A 87 -4.62 -14.39 4.59
CA ILE A 87 -5.93 -14.00 4.10
C ILE A 87 -6.74 -13.30 5.21
N LEU A 88 -6.64 -13.78 6.45
CA LEU A 88 -7.45 -13.30 7.57
C LEU A 88 -6.84 -12.08 8.27
N ASN A 89 -5.53 -12.07 8.47
CA ASN A 89 -4.79 -11.05 9.20
C ASN A 89 -3.32 -11.05 8.76
N ASP A 90 -2.90 -10.05 7.98
CA ASP A 90 -1.52 -9.94 7.50
C ASP A 90 -0.52 -9.54 8.59
N GLU A 91 -0.97 -8.95 9.69
CA GLU A 91 -0.09 -8.58 10.81
C GLU A 91 0.34 -9.79 11.65
N GLY A 92 -0.47 -10.85 11.65
CA GLY A 92 -0.19 -12.11 12.36
C GLY A 92 0.63 -13.13 11.56
N VAL A 93 1.09 -12.79 10.37
CA VAL A 93 1.78 -13.72 9.45
C VAL A 93 3.27 -13.74 9.68
N GLN A 94 3.86 -14.94 9.65
CA GLN A 94 5.30 -15.09 9.55
C GLN A 94 5.75 -14.95 8.09
N TYR A 95 6.47 -13.87 7.81
CA TYR A 95 7.07 -13.65 6.50
C TYR A 95 8.48 -14.25 6.46
N VAL A 96 8.76 -15.03 5.42
CA VAL A 96 10.13 -15.43 5.07
C VAL A 96 10.93 -14.21 4.67
N ALA A 97 10.31 -13.30 3.92
CA ALA A 97 10.84 -11.98 3.58
C ALA A 97 9.70 -10.98 3.39
N ARG A 98 9.93 -9.71 3.74
CA ARG A 98 8.96 -8.64 3.51
C ARG A 98 9.68 -7.33 3.23
N LYS A 99 9.22 -6.62 2.20
CA LYS A 99 9.55 -5.22 1.93
C LYS A 99 8.26 -4.42 2.03
N ASN A 100 8.31 -3.28 2.72
CA ASN A 100 7.18 -2.35 2.80
C ASN A 100 7.38 -1.20 1.80
N SER A 101 6.32 -0.47 1.48
CA SER A 101 6.34 0.69 0.58
C SER A 101 7.06 0.41 -0.74
N VAL A 102 6.53 -0.59 -1.44
CA VAL A 102 7.15 -1.18 -2.63
C VAL A 102 6.76 -0.38 -3.87
N THR A 103 7.77 0.16 -4.55
CA THR A 103 7.65 0.87 -5.83
C THR A 103 7.99 -0.05 -7.00
N ALA A 104 7.90 0.45 -8.24
CA ALA A 104 8.37 -0.26 -9.42
C ALA A 104 9.87 -0.63 -9.28
N GLY A 105 10.25 -1.79 -9.80
CA GLY A 105 11.62 -2.30 -9.67
C GLY A 105 11.69 -3.83 -9.68
N THR A 106 12.89 -4.36 -9.45
CA THR A 106 13.14 -5.81 -9.37
C THR A 106 13.54 -6.21 -7.96
N TYR A 107 12.87 -7.22 -7.43
CA TYR A 107 13.04 -7.72 -6.08
C TYR A 107 13.44 -9.20 -6.12
N ASN A 108 14.57 -9.54 -5.51
CA ASN A 108 15.09 -10.90 -5.51
C ASN A 108 14.98 -11.53 -4.12
N PHE A 109 14.58 -12.79 -4.06
CA PHE A 109 14.51 -13.60 -2.85
C PHE A 109 15.24 -14.93 -3.09
N THR A 110 16.21 -15.26 -2.24
CA THR A 110 16.82 -16.59 -2.24
C THR A 110 16.01 -17.50 -1.33
N LEU A 111 15.41 -18.54 -1.90
CA LEU A 111 14.53 -19.46 -1.18
C LEU A 111 15.02 -20.89 -1.37
N GLY A 112 15.05 -21.67 -0.28
CA GLY A 112 15.29 -23.11 -0.35
C GLY A 112 14.10 -23.86 -0.97
N SER A 113 14.23 -25.19 -1.08
CA SER A 113 13.12 -26.03 -1.54
C SER A 113 11.88 -25.86 -0.65
N GLY A 114 10.69 -25.94 -1.24
CA GLY A 114 9.44 -25.75 -0.51
C GLY A 114 8.30 -25.18 -1.35
N LYS A 115 7.17 -24.91 -0.68
CA LYS A 115 5.97 -24.31 -1.28
C LYS A 115 5.77 -22.94 -0.64
N TYR A 116 5.75 -21.90 -1.47
CA TYR A 116 5.67 -20.51 -1.05
C TYR A 116 4.55 -19.77 -1.77
N TYR A 117 4.13 -18.66 -1.17
CA TYR A 117 3.37 -17.62 -1.88
C TYR A 117 4.19 -16.33 -1.87
N ILE A 118 4.31 -15.72 -3.05
CA ILE A 118 4.69 -14.32 -3.18
C ILE A 118 3.41 -13.52 -2.96
N VAL A 119 3.40 -12.64 -1.96
CA VAL A 119 2.21 -11.87 -1.56
C VAL A 119 2.43 -10.39 -1.79
N PHE A 120 1.40 -9.74 -2.32
CA PHE A 120 1.36 -8.32 -2.63
C PHE A 120 0.32 -7.66 -1.74
N GLY A 121 0.73 -6.64 -1.00
CA GLY A 121 -0.17 -5.80 -0.22
C GLY A 121 -1.03 -4.91 -1.13
N PRO A 122 -2.12 -4.33 -0.59
CA PRO A 122 -2.91 -3.37 -1.35
C PRO A 122 -2.09 -2.10 -1.65
N PRO A 123 -2.52 -1.28 -2.62
CA PRO A 123 -1.99 0.06 -2.82
C PRO A 123 -2.00 0.91 -1.55
N GLU A 124 -0.97 1.74 -1.38
CA GLU A 124 -0.90 2.78 -0.35
C GLU A 124 -0.70 4.20 -0.92
N ALA A 125 -0.31 4.31 -2.19
CA ALA A 125 -0.13 5.57 -2.92
C ALA A 125 -0.32 5.35 -4.45
N PRO A 126 -0.59 6.40 -5.25
CA PRO A 126 -0.67 7.82 -4.87
C PRO A 126 -1.96 8.16 -4.11
N LEU A 127 -1.88 9.21 -3.29
CA LEU A 127 -3.04 9.86 -2.69
C LEU A 127 -3.50 10.99 -3.63
N GLU A 128 -4.78 10.98 -3.99
CA GLU A 128 -5.42 12.04 -4.76
C GLU A 128 -6.37 12.83 -3.87
N ASP A 129 -6.28 14.16 -3.88
CA ASP A 129 -7.29 14.99 -3.23
C ASP A 129 -8.57 15.01 -4.07
N VAL A 130 -9.67 14.59 -3.46
CA VAL A 130 -10.95 14.40 -4.14
C VAL A 130 -12.08 15.07 -3.37
N VAL A 131 -13.03 15.65 -4.12
CA VAL A 131 -14.33 16.09 -3.60
C VAL A 131 -15.30 14.93 -3.80
N LEU A 132 -15.83 14.40 -2.71
CA LEU A 132 -16.81 13.30 -2.73
C LEU A 132 -18.23 13.82 -2.96
N GLY A 133 -18.50 15.07 -2.58
CA GLY A 133 -19.73 15.78 -2.91
C GLY A 133 -19.82 17.12 -2.20
N GLU A 134 -20.63 18.00 -2.76
CA GLU A 134 -20.89 19.35 -2.24
C GLU A 134 -22.29 19.80 -2.62
N GLY A 135 -22.84 20.75 -1.87
CA GLY A 135 -24.14 21.34 -2.19
C GLY A 135 -24.74 22.12 -1.03
N THR A 136 -25.99 22.50 -1.19
CA THR A 136 -26.77 23.24 -0.20
C THR A 136 -28.07 22.50 0.09
N VAL A 137 -28.44 22.43 1.36
CA VAL A 137 -29.71 21.88 1.82
C VAL A 137 -30.45 22.89 2.69
N GLU A 138 -31.76 22.97 2.51
CA GLU A 138 -32.66 23.68 3.41
C GLU A 138 -33.47 22.65 4.21
N LEU A 139 -33.45 22.78 5.53
CA LEU A 139 -34.17 21.93 6.46
C LEU A 139 -35.27 22.74 7.14
N LEU A 140 -36.51 22.29 6.96
CA LEU A 140 -37.63 22.77 7.75
C LEU A 140 -37.49 22.37 9.23
N PRO A 141 -38.22 23.02 10.15
CA PRO A 141 -38.27 22.61 11.56
C PRO A 141 -38.63 21.13 11.70
N SER A 142 -37.99 20.43 12.64
CA SER A 142 -38.23 19.01 12.92
C SER A 142 -38.05 18.07 11.71
N ASN A 143 -37.19 18.47 10.75
CA ASN A 143 -36.90 17.69 9.56
C ASN A 143 -35.41 17.33 9.47
N ARG A 144 -35.13 16.34 8.62
CA ARG A 144 -33.78 15.86 8.32
C ARG A 144 -33.58 15.65 6.84
N THR A 145 -32.33 15.65 6.43
CA THR A 145 -31.91 15.26 5.08
C THR A 145 -30.79 14.23 5.14
N VAL A 146 -30.72 13.39 4.12
CA VAL A 146 -29.69 12.36 3.96
C VAL A 146 -28.99 12.58 2.63
N ILE A 147 -27.69 12.81 2.69
CA ILE A 147 -26.83 13.05 1.54
C ILE A 147 -25.92 11.85 1.37
N THR A 148 -25.86 11.31 0.15
CA THR A 148 -25.08 10.12 -0.19
C THR A 148 -23.79 10.50 -0.92
N PHE A 149 -22.67 9.95 -0.47
CA PHE A 149 -21.36 10.09 -1.12
C PHE A 149 -20.84 8.72 -1.57
N ASN A 150 -20.65 8.53 -2.87
CA ASN A 150 -20.12 7.28 -3.42
C ASN A 150 -18.60 7.34 -3.53
N ALA A 151 -17.91 6.60 -2.66
CA ALA A 151 -16.46 6.44 -2.67
C ALA A 151 -16.02 5.00 -2.99
N SER A 152 -16.92 4.16 -3.54
CA SER A 152 -16.64 2.75 -3.83
C SER A 152 -15.59 2.53 -4.93
N GLN A 153 -15.26 3.54 -5.71
CA GLN A 153 -14.16 3.52 -6.69
C GLN A 153 -12.77 3.63 -6.05
N TYR A 154 -12.69 3.98 -4.77
CA TYR A 154 -11.44 4.09 -4.02
C TYR A 154 -11.23 2.84 -3.16
N ILE A 155 -9.99 2.55 -2.79
CA ILE A 155 -9.64 1.48 -1.86
C ILE A 155 -9.73 2.01 -0.43
N LEU A 156 -9.19 3.21 -0.24
CA LEU A 156 -8.99 3.83 1.07
C LEU A 156 -9.17 5.34 0.92
N LEU A 157 -9.80 5.95 1.92
CA LEU A 157 -9.91 7.38 2.12
C LEU A 157 -9.11 7.75 3.37
N LYS A 158 -8.37 8.84 3.28
CA LYS A 158 -7.59 9.44 4.37
C LYS A 158 -7.94 10.91 4.50
N ASN A 159 -7.65 11.47 5.68
CA ASN A 159 -7.80 12.90 5.95
C ASN A 159 -9.17 13.45 5.53
N LEU A 160 -10.25 12.71 5.81
CA LEU A 160 -11.59 13.11 5.41
C LEU A 160 -11.98 14.41 6.12
N GLN A 161 -12.44 15.41 5.36
CA GLN A 161 -12.83 16.72 5.86
C GLN A 161 -14.26 17.02 5.41
N LEU A 162 -15.14 17.28 6.37
CA LEU A 162 -16.48 17.81 6.14
C LEU A 162 -16.47 19.30 6.47
N LYS A 163 -16.64 20.15 5.46
CA LYS A 163 -16.85 21.58 5.65
C LYS A 163 -18.35 21.84 5.68
N LEU A 164 -18.82 22.57 6.70
CA LEU A 164 -20.20 23.02 6.82
C LEU A 164 -20.25 24.54 6.98
N ILE A 165 -21.19 25.18 6.28
CA ILE A 165 -21.60 26.57 6.53
C ILE A 165 -23.07 26.53 6.90
N ILE A 166 -23.38 26.90 8.14
CA ILE A 166 -24.66 26.66 8.80
C ILE A 166 -25.31 27.99 9.16
N GLN A 167 -26.57 28.14 8.74
CA GLN A 167 -27.49 29.18 9.19
C GLN A 167 -28.65 28.48 9.92
N GLY A 168 -28.70 28.60 11.25
CA GLY A 168 -29.67 27.88 12.11
C GLY A 168 -28.99 26.86 13.04
N ASN A 169 -29.78 26.03 13.71
CA ASN A 169 -29.27 25.01 14.64
C ASN A 169 -29.48 23.61 14.08
N VAL A 170 -28.40 22.90 13.75
CA VAL A 170 -28.45 21.53 13.23
C VAL A 170 -27.56 20.60 14.03
N SER A 171 -27.86 19.31 13.95
CA SER A 171 -26.92 18.25 14.26
C SER A 171 -26.56 17.50 12.99
N PHE A 172 -25.40 16.82 12.98
CA PHE A 172 -25.09 15.91 11.89
C PHE A 172 -24.43 14.63 12.39
N GLN A 173 -24.52 13.61 11.55
CA GLN A 173 -23.76 12.37 11.69
C GLN A 173 -23.36 11.87 10.31
N LEU A 174 -22.15 11.31 10.21
CA LEU A 174 -21.65 10.63 9.02
C LEU A 174 -21.62 9.13 9.30
N LEU A 175 -22.28 8.34 8.46
CA LEU A 175 -22.35 6.89 8.56
C LEU A 175 -21.71 6.25 7.32
N ASP A 176 -21.07 5.09 7.49
CA ASP A 176 -20.82 4.19 6.35
C ASP A 176 -22.11 3.42 6.00
N SER A 177 -22.11 2.73 4.86
CA SER A 177 -23.26 1.95 4.37
C SER A 177 -23.79 0.91 5.38
N TYR A 178 -22.90 0.26 6.13
CA TYR A 178 -23.31 -0.74 7.12
C TYR A 178 -24.01 -0.09 8.32
N GLN A 179 -23.46 1.02 8.81
CA GLN A 179 -24.02 1.77 9.94
C GLN A 179 -25.32 2.48 9.55
N HIS A 180 -25.41 2.99 8.32
CA HIS A 180 -26.63 3.57 7.78
C HIS A 180 -27.78 2.56 7.76
N GLY A 181 -27.54 1.33 7.28
CA GLY A 181 -28.57 0.30 7.29
C GLY A 181 -29.05 -0.08 8.70
N LYS A 182 -28.21 0.03 9.73
CA LYS A 182 -28.64 -0.11 11.13
C LYS A 182 -29.50 1.06 11.59
N TRP A 183 -29.07 2.28 11.27
CA TRP A 183 -29.81 3.51 11.59
C TRP A 183 -31.22 3.49 10.99
N GLU A 184 -31.37 3.12 9.71
CA GLU A 184 -32.69 3.01 9.05
C GLU A 184 -33.62 2.00 9.74
N ARG A 185 -33.07 0.93 10.30
CA ARG A 185 -33.83 -0.09 11.04
C ARG A 185 -34.08 0.26 12.52
N GLY A 186 -33.67 1.44 12.97
CA GLY A 186 -33.76 1.82 14.39
C GLY A 186 -32.87 0.97 15.31
N GLN A 187 -31.85 0.32 14.76
CA GLN A 187 -30.89 -0.48 15.53
C GLN A 187 -29.76 0.40 16.06
N HIS A 188 -29.04 -0.10 17.07
CA HIS A 188 -27.83 0.56 17.53
C HIS A 188 -26.77 0.62 16.41
N PHE A 189 -26.24 1.81 16.15
CA PHE A 189 -25.22 2.09 15.14
C PHE A 189 -24.09 2.92 15.76
N VAL A 190 -22.93 2.94 15.08
CA VAL A 190 -21.74 3.70 15.50
C VAL A 190 -21.35 4.64 14.37
N PRO A 191 -21.48 5.97 14.53
CA PRO A 191 -21.14 6.90 13.49
C PRO A 191 -19.63 7.01 13.25
N VAL A 192 -19.26 7.35 12.02
CA VAL A 192 -17.89 7.77 11.68
C VAL A 192 -17.58 9.10 12.36
N THR A 193 -18.56 9.98 12.45
CA THR A 193 -18.51 11.17 13.28
C THR A 193 -19.93 11.64 13.58
N GLU A 194 -20.13 12.28 14.72
CA GLU A 194 -21.38 12.91 15.09
C GLU A 194 -21.11 14.25 15.79
N LYS A 195 -22.01 15.22 15.59
CA LYS A 195 -21.99 16.48 16.31
C LYS A 195 -23.40 16.95 16.59
N LYS A 196 -23.71 17.11 17.88
CA LYS A 196 -24.90 17.82 18.35
C LYS A 196 -24.56 19.32 18.38
N ASN A 197 -25.49 20.17 17.94
CA ASN A 197 -25.31 21.62 17.79
C ASN A 197 -24.04 21.93 16.98
N ALA A 198 -24.05 21.56 15.70
CA ALA A 198 -22.96 21.81 14.79
C ALA A 198 -22.86 23.31 14.47
N GLU A 199 -21.62 23.77 14.32
CA GLU A 199 -21.27 25.15 13.98
C GLU A 199 -20.62 25.17 12.60
N SER A 200 -20.62 26.33 11.95
CA SER A 200 -19.89 26.50 10.70
C SER A 200 -18.39 26.23 10.91
N GLY A 201 -17.79 25.40 10.06
CA GLY A 201 -16.39 25.04 10.20
C GLY A 201 -15.98 23.80 9.41
N ILE A 202 -14.76 23.33 9.70
CA ILE A 202 -14.18 22.12 9.09
C ILE A 202 -14.04 21.04 10.16
N TYR A 203 -14.76 19.95 9.95
CA TYR A 203 -14.72 18.75 10.78
C TYR A 203 -13.77 17.73 10.15
N ARG A 204 -12.66 17.43 10.83
CA ARG A 204 -11.63 16.50 10.34
C ARG A 204 -11.80 15.12 10.97
N ILE A 205 -11.80 14.09 10.13
CA ILE A 205 -11.86 12.70 10.52
C ILE A 205 -10.49 12.08 10.19
N SER A 206 -9.72 11.78 11.24
CA SER A 206 -8.30 11.41 11.13
C SER A 206 -8.04 9.91 10.92
N ARG A 207 -9.08 9.09 10.88
CA ARG A 207 -8.95 7.65 10.65
C ARG A 207 -8.97 7.30 9.17
N ASP A 208 -8.24 6.25 8.82
CA ASP A 208 -8.34 5.61 7.51
C ASP A 208 -9.72 4.95 7.36
N LEU A 209 -10.37 5.21 6.24
CA LEU A 209 -11.75 4.81 5.96
C LEU A 209 -11.82 4.00 4.66
N PRO A 210 -12.55 2.88 4.60
CA PRO A 210 -12.66 2.10 3.38
C PRO A 210 -13.36 2.89 2.27
N GLY A 211 -13.00 2.66 1.01
CA GLY A 211 -13.79 3.18 -0.11
C GLY A 211 -15.14 2.49 -0.19
N THR A 212 -16.19 3.15 0.30
CA THR A 212 -17.57 2.65 0.33
C THR A 212 -18.54 3.80 0.16
N VAL A 213 -19.84 3.54 0.30
CA VAL A 213 -20.86 4.58 0.33
C VAL A 213 -20.96 5.17 1.74
N TYR A 214 -20.92 6.50 1.82
CA TYR A 214 -21.10 7.26 3.05
C TYR A 214 -22.39 8.08 3.00
N TYR A 215 -22.98 8.30 4.17
CA TYR A 215 -24.25 8.99 4.34
C TYR A 215 -24.08 10.10 5.38
N LEU A 216 -24.20 11.35 4.96
CA LEU A 216 -24.29 12.48 5.87
C LEU A 216 -25.75 12.75 6.16
N ILE A 217 -26.12 12.63 7.42
CA ILE A 217 -27.46 12.92 7.92
C ILE A 217 -27.36 14.23 8.66
N ILE A 218 -28.11 15.23 8.23
CA ILE A 218 -28.23 16.54 8.89
C ILE A 218 -29.64 16.63 9.44
N ASN A 219 -29.78 16.91 10.73
CA ASN A 219 -31.08 17.00 11.40
C ASN A 219 -31.28 18.39 11.99
N ASN A 220 -32.50 18.90 11.86
CA ASN A 220 -33.00 20.12 12.48
C ASN A 220 -34.05 19.81 13.57
N ASP A 221 -33.95 18.62 14.19
CA ASP A 221 -34.98 18.04 15.06
C ASP A 221 -35.22 18.82 16.37
N SER A 222 -34.29 19.68 16.75
CA SER A 222 -34.31 20.46 18.00
C SER A 222 -34.56 21.96 17.80
N SER A 223 -34.88 22.39 16.58
CA SER A 223 -35.07 23.79 16.24
C SER A 223 -36.51 24.07 15.81
N GLU A 224 -37.06 25.19 16.25
CA GLU A 224 -38.32 25.74 15.74
C GLU A 224 -38.11 26.54 14.45
N GLU A 225 -36.86 26.86 14.12
CA GLU A 225 -36.47 27.65 12.95
C GLU A 225 -35.94 26.75 11.83
N LYS A 226 -36.13 27.21 10.59
CA LYS A 226 -35.50 26.59 9.42
C LYS A 226 -33.97 26.70 9.51
N ALA A 227 -33.28 25.73 8.93
CA ALA A 227 -31.83 25.76 8.80
C ALA A 227 -31.41 25.66 7.32
N VAL A 228 -30.35 26.37 6.95
CA VAL A 228 -29.68 26.22 5.65
C VAL A 228 -28.25 25.77 5.90
N VAL A 229 -27.84 24.70 5.22
CA VAL A 229 -26.51 24.14 5.36
C VAL A 229 -25.87 23.96 3.99
N GLU A 230 -24.77 24.65 3.76
CA GLU A 230 -23.85 24.32 2.67
C GLU A 230 -22.85 23.28 3.19
N TYR A 231 -22.60 22.24 2.40
CA TYR A 231 -21.71 21.16 2.76
C TYR A 231 -20.72 20.87 1.63
N GLU A 232 -19.54 20.41 2.02
CA GLU A 232 -18.53 19.88 1.10
C GLU A 232 -17.75 18.78 1.83
N LEU A 233 -17.68 17.60 1.22
CA LEU A 233 -16.92 16.46 1.74
C LEU A 233 -15.71 16.20 0.84
N ARG A 234 -14.50 16.33 1.39
CA ARG A 234 -13.23 16.05 0.69
C ARG A 234 -12.41 15.00 1.41
N ALA A 235 -11.60 14.26 0.66
CA ALA A 235 -10.66 13.28 1.19
C ALA A 235 -9.39 13.22 0.35
N SER A 236 -8.32 12.65 0.90
CA SER A 236 -7.22 12.12 0.11
C SER A 236 -7.47 10.63 -0.12
N ALA A 237 -7.53 10.18 -1.37
CA ALA A 237 -7.99 8.83 -1.72
C ALA A 237 -6.92 8.00 -2.43
N VAL A 238 -6.92 6.70 -2.17
CA VAL A 238 -6.10 5.72 -2.89
C VAL A 238 -6.96 4.99 -3.90
N ARG A 239 -6.59 5.04 -5.18
CA ARG A 239 -7.26 4.30 -6.26
C ARG A 239 -6.57 2.96 -6.56
N PRO A 240 -7.31 1.97 -7.07
CA PRO A 240 -6.70 0.84 -7.74
C PRO A 240 -5.88 1.30 -8.95
N PHE A 241 -4.77 0.63 -9.22
CA PHE A 241 -3.96 0.88 -10.41
C PHE A 241 -3.60 -0.42 -11.13
N LYS A 242 -3.27 -0.34 -12.42
CA LYS A 242 -2.77 -1.49 -13.20
C LYS A 242 -1.25 -1.47 -13.24
N GLY A 243 -0.64 -2.63 -13.05
CA GLY A 243 0.79 -2.82 -13.22
C GLY A 243 1.10 -4.21 -13.75
N ARG A 244 2.28 -4.39 -14.35
CA ARG A 244 2.75 -5.70 -14.82
C ARG A 244 3.63 -6.35 -13.78
N ILE A 245 3.39 -7.64 -13.54
CA ILE A 245 4.18 -8.47 -12.65
C ILE A 245 4.87 -9.54 -13.49
N VAL A 246 6.19 -9.64 -13.35
CA VAL A 246 6.96 -10.75 -13.92
C VAL A 246 7.68 -11.47 -12.79
N VAL A 247 7.38 -12.76 -12.61
CA VAL A 247 8.08 -13.63 -11.66
C VAL A 247 8.92 -14.62 -12.44
N SER A 248 10.21 -14.70 -12.09
CA SER A 248 11.18 -15.61 -12.71
C SER A 248 11.96 -16.39 -11.66
N LEU A 249 12.38 -17.59 -12.02
CA LEU A 249 13.23 -18.48 -11.21
C LEU A 249 14.60 -18.60 -11.86
N GLY A 250 15.67 -18.30 -11.12
CA GLY A 250 17.06 -18.48 -11.52
C GLY A 250 17.82 -19.39 -10.57
#